data_AF-A0A165WWL7-F1
#
_entry.id   AF-A0A165WWL7-F1
#
_cell.length_a   1.000
_cell.length_b   1.000
_cell.length_c   1.000
_cell.angle_alpha   90.00
_cell.angle_beta   90.00
_cell.angle_gamma   90.00
#
_symmetry.space_group_name_H-M   'P 1'
#
loop_
_entity.id
_entity.type
_entity.pdbx_description
1 polymer ?
#
loop_
_entity_poly.entity_id
_entity_poly.type
_entity_poly.pdbx_seq_one_letter_code
_entity_poly.pdbx_strand_id
1 'polypeptide(L)'
;SRYSQAKIELYGLTVSLKQTRAWTFGIKNFVVETDASYIKGMLNNPDEIPNATLNRWIAYIQLFSFTLRHIPAERHKAPDGLSRRPLAEDEEPFDSEGFDKLLDE
;
A
#
# COMPACT_ATOMS: atom_id res chain seq x y z
N SER A 1 0.30 19.73 4.45
CA SER A 1 -0.95 18.98 4.25
C SER A 1 -0.81 17.63 4.92
N ARG A 2 -1.62 17.29 5.93
CA ARG A 2 -1.64 15.93 6.48
C ARG A 2 -2.38 15.05 5.48
N TYR A 3 -1.77 13.96 5.02
CA TYR A 3 -2.44 13.00 4.15
C TYR A 3 -3.70 12.46 4.82
N SER A 4 -4.75 12.19 4.04
CA SER A 4 -5.93 11.49 4.55
C SER A 4 -5.56 10.07 4.96
N GLN A 5 -6.29 9.49 5.93
CA GLN A 5 -6.06 8.11 6.36
C GLN A 5 -6.03 7.16 5.16
N ALA A 6 -6.98 7.31 4.23
CA ALA A 6 -7.06 6.46 3.06
C ALA A 6 -5.83 6.53 2.14
N LYS A 7 -5.24 7.73 2.01
CA LYS A 7 -4.00 7.90 1.26
C LYS A 7 -2.81 7.24 1.96
N ILE A 8 -2.74 7.31 3.29
CA ILE A 8 -1.69 6.68 4.09
C ILE A 8 -1.77 5.15 3.99
N GLU A 9 -2.95 4.57 4.13
CA GLU A 9 -3.10 3.11 4.08
C GLU A 9 -2.83 2.54 2.68
N LEU A 10 -3.29 3.22 1.62
CA LEU A 10 -3.00 2.81 0.25
C LEU A 10 -1.50 2.91 -0.08
N TYR A 11 -0.85 3.98 0.41
CA TYR A 11 0.59 4.13 0.30
C TYR A 11 1.34 3.00 1.02
N GLY A 12 0.96 2.70 2.26
CA GLY A 12 1.54 1.60 3.04
C GLY A 12 1.44 0.25 2.34
N LEU A 13 0.28 -0.04 1.74
CA LEU A 13 0.10 -1.24 0.92
C LEU A 13 1.03 -1.26 -0.30
N THR A 14 1.12 -0.13 -1.01
CA THR A 14 1.96 0.02 -2.20
C THR A 14 3.44 -0.24 -1.89
N VAL A 15 3.94 0.39 -0.82
CA VAL A 15 5.31 0.21 -0.33
C VAL A 15 5.58 -1.24 0.08
N SER A 16 4.65 -1.83 0.83
CA SER A 16 4.76 -3.22 1.29
C SER A 16 4.88 -4.21 0.11
N LEU A 17 4.05 -4.05 -0.92
CA LEU A 17 4.10 -4.89 -2.12
C LEU A 17 5.38 -4.66 -2.94
N LYS A 18 5.87 -3.43 -3.01
CA LYS A 18 7.14 -3.13 -3.69
C LYS A 18 8.33 -3.78 -3.00
N GLN A 19 8.45 -3.62 -1.68
CA GLN A 19 9.55 -4.19 -0.90
C GLN A 19 9.53 -5.72 -0.93
N THR A 20 8.33 -6.31 -0.96
CA THR A 20 8.15 -7.77 -1.01
C THR A 20 8.05 -8.33 -2.43
N ARG A 21 8.22 -7.50 -3.48
CA ARG A 21 7.92 -7.86 -4.87
C ARG A 21 8.60 -9.15 -5.33
N ALA A 22 9.85 -9.37 -4.94
CA ALA A 22 10.59 -10.59 -5.32
C ALA A 22 9.96 -11.89 -4.78
N TRP A 23 9.08 -11.79 -3.78
CA TRP A 23 8.46 -12.91 -3.08
C TRP A 23 6.96 -13.03 -3.39
N THR A 24 6.31 -11.91 -3.72
CA THR A 24 4.86 -11.83 -3.90
C THR A 24 4.44 -11.76 -5.38
N PHE A 25 5.30 -11.26 -6.27
CA PHE A 25 4.96 -11.10 -7.68
C PHE A 25 4.82 -12.47 -8.38
N GLY A 26 3.68 -12.68 -9.04
CA GLY A 26 3.36 -13.94 -9.73
C GLY A 26 2.81 -15.07 -8.83
N ILE A 27 2.77 -14.87 -7.50
CA ILE A 27 2.13 -15.81 -6.58
C ILE A 27 0.62 -15.65 -6.68
N LYS A 28 -0.13 -16.74 -6.88
CA LYS A 28 -1.59 -16.69 -7.08
C LYS A 28 -2.42 -16.75 -5.80
N ASN A 29 -1.85 -17.27 -4.70
CA ASN A 29 -2.60 -17.65 -3.50
C ASN A 29 -2.14 -16.89 -2.25
N PHE A 30 -1.58 -15.68 -2.39
CA PHE A 30 -1.21 -14.89 -1.21
C PHE A 30 -2.35 -13.96 -0.77
N VAL A 31 -2.41 -13.72 0.53
CA VAL A 31 -3.43 -12.89 1.18
C VAL A 31 -2.76 -11.66 1.74
N VAL A 32 -3.34 -10.49 1.46
CA VAL A 32 -3.00 -9.24 2.10
C VAL A 32 -4.06 -8.96 3.16
N GLU A 33 -3.63 -8.83 4.42
CA GLU A 33 -4.51 -8.42 5.50
C GLU A 33 -4.38 -6.91 5.75
N THR A 34 -5.51 -6.26 6.01
CA THR A 34 -5.56 -4.83 6.36
C THR A 34 -6.74 -4.55 7.28
N ASP A 35 -6.61 -3.59 8.18
CA ASP A 35 -7.72 -3.04 8.96
C ASP A 35 -8.45 -1.88 8.25
N ALA A 36 -7.94 -1.46 7.08
CA ALA A 36 -8.54 -0.46 6.24
C ALA A 36 -9.52 -1.08 5.21
N SER A 37 -10.74 -1.37 5.66
CA SER A 37 -11.77 -2.02 4.82
C SER A 37 -12.09 -1.28 3.51
N TYR A 38 -11.94 0.04 3.48
CA TYR A 38 -12.20 0.89 2.32
C TYR A 38 -11.19 0.71 1.17
N ILE A 39 -9.99 0.15 1.42
CA ILE A 39 -9.00 -0.12 0.36
C ILE A 39 -9.62 -1.00 -0.73
N LYS A 40 -10.47 -1.96 -0.34
CA LYS A 40 -11.17 -2.82 -1.31
C LYS A 40 -12.01 -2.02 -2.30
N GLY A 41 -12.70 -0.98 -1.82
CA GLY A 41 -13.49 -0.08 -2.67
C GLY A 41 -12.59 0.71 -3.62
N MET A 42 -11.49 1.25 -3.10
CA MET A 42 -10.53 2.04 -3.90
C MET A 42 -9.89 1.21 -5.02
N LEU A 43 -9.55 -0.06 -4.76
CA LEU A 43 -8.97 -0.95 -5.77
C LEU A 43 -9.96 -1.38 -6.85
N ASN A 44 -11.25 -1.47 -6.51
CA ASN A 44 -12.30 -1.90 -7.43
C ASN A 44 -12.84 -0.75 -8.29
N ASN A 45 -12.83 0.48 -7.77
CA ASN A 45 -13.38 1.67 -8.44
C ASN A 45 -12.32 2.79 -8.56
N PRO A 46 -11.19 2.57 -9.26
CA PRO A 46 -10.13 3.58 -9.38
C PRO A 46 -10.60 4.88 -10.04
N ASP A 47 -11.58 4.81 -10.95
CA ASP A 47 -12.07 5.97 -11.71
C ASP A 47 -12.86 6.98 -10.86
N GLU A 48 -13.33 6.59 -9.67
CA GLU A 48 -14.05 7.48 -8.75
C GLU A 48 -13.11 8.42 -7.98
N ILE A 49 -11.79 8.20 -8.07
CA ILE A 49 -10.78 8.97 -7.35
C ILE A 49 -10.08 9.93 -8.34
N PRO A 50 -10.41 11.24 -8.34
CA PRO A 50 -9.75 12.22 -9.20
C PRO A 50 -8.37 12.62 -8.62
N ASN A 51 -7.45 11.65 -8.49
CA ASN A 51 -6.09 11.88 -7.99
C ASN A 51 -5.09 10.99 -8.73
N ALA A 52 -4.27 11.62 -9.58
CA ALA A 52 -3.29 10.93 -10.42
C ALA A 52 -2.33 10.04 -9.61
N THR A 53 -1.84 10.51 -8.46
CA THR A 53 -0.93 9.73 -7.59
C THR A 53 -1.62 8.47 -7.06
N LEU A 54 -2.86 8.58 -6.58
CA LEU A 54 -3.59 7.41 -6.06
C LEU A 54 -3.88 6.40 -7.18
N ASN A 55 -4.22 6.88 -8.37
CA ASN A 55 -4.49 6.00 -9.52
C ASN A 55 -3.24 5.22 -9.95
N ARG A 56 -2.05 5.83 -9.89
CA ARG A 56 -0.77 5.15 -10.16
C ARG A 56 -0.50 4.06 -9.13
N TRP A 57 -0.70 4.34 -7.85
CA TRP A 57 -0.54 3.34 -6.79
C TRP A 57 -1.53 2.19 -6.93
N ILE A 58 -2.80 2.47 -7.26
CA ILE A 58 -3.80 1.43 -7.53
C ILE A 58 -3.37 0.57 -8.72
N ALA A 59 -2.94 1.19 -9.82
CA ALA A 59 -2.46 0.47 -11.00
C ALA A 59 -1.27 -0.44 -10.66
N TYR A 60 -0.32 0.04 -9.86
CA TYR A 60 0.81 -0.77 -9.40
C TYR A 60 0.35 -1.97 -8.52
N ILE A 61 -0.55 -1.73 -7.56
CA ILE A 61 -1.10 -2.78 -6.70
C ILE A 61 -1.81 -3.85 -7.54
N GLN A 62 -2.56 -3.45 -8.57
CA GLN A 62 -3.30 -4.35 -9.46
C GLN A 62 -2.39 -5.27 -10.30
N LEU A 63 -1.08 -5.00 -10.39
CA LEU A 63 -0.12 -5.92 -11.01
C LEU A 63 0.07 -7.23 -10.22
N PHE A 64 -0.33 -7.26 -8.95
CA PHE A 64 -0.19 -8.41 -8.06
C PHE A 64 -1.48 -9.25 -8.04
N SER A 65 -1.33 -10.58 -7.98
CA SER A 65 -2.46 -11.50 -7.80
C SER A 65 -2.64 -11.87 -6.33
N PHE A 66 -3.57 -11.23 -5.63
CA PHE A 66 -3.80 -11.50 -4.21
C PHE A 66 -5.26 -11.45 -3.79
N THR A 67 -5.54 -12.01 -2.62
CA THR A 67 -6.82 -11.81 -1.92
C THR A 67 -6.65 -10.74 -0.85
N LEU A 68 -7.43 -9.66 -0.93
CA LEU A 68 -7.49 -8.67 0.14
C LEU A 68 -8.48 -9.13 1.23
N ARG A 69 -7.99 -9.29 2.46
CA ARG A 69 -8.78 -9.68 3.64
C ARG A 69 -8.79 -8.55 4.66
N HIS A 70 -9.98 -8.05 4.97
CA HIS A 70 -10.14 -7.13 6.08
C HIS A 70 -10.05 -7.88 7.43
N ILE A 71 -9.31 -7.32 8.39
CA ILE A 71 -9.24 -7.80 9.77
C ILE A 71 -9.49 -6.65 10.76
N PRO A 72 -10.06 -6.92 11.96
CA PRO A 72 -10.24 -5.87 12.97
C PRO A 72 -8.89 -5.26 13.38
N ALA A 73 -8.87 -3.94 13.62
CA ALA A 73 -7.67 -3.19 14.03
C ALA A 73 -6.99 -3.79 15.28
N GLU A 74 -7.75 -4.40 16.19
CA GLU A 74 -7.21 -5.06 17.38
C GLU A 74 -6.30 -6.24 17.05
N ARG A 75 -6.51 -6.88 15.88
CA ARG A 75 -5.67 -7.96 15.36
C ARG A 75 -4.55 -7.45 14.45
N HIS A 76 -4.58 -6.17 14.06
CA HIS A 76 -3.60 -5.53 13.20
C HIS A 76 -2.58 -4.65 13.96
N LYS A 77 -2.57 -4.71 15.30
CA LYS A 77 -1.72 -3.86 16.16
C LYS A 77 -0.22 -3.95 15.88
N ALA A 78 0.30 -5.14 15.54
CA ALA A 78 1.73 -5.28 15.33
C ALA A 78 2.18 -4.62 14.00
N PRO A 79 1.55 -4.89 12.84
CA PRO A 79 1.79 -4.12 11.62
C PRO A 79 1.55 -2.62 11.78
N ASP A 80 0.48 -2.24 12.47
CA ASP A 80 0.14 -0.83 12.74
C ASP A 80 1.18 -0.13 13.64
N GLY A 81 1.79 -0.87 14.57
CA GLY A 81 2.92 -0.38 15.36
C GLY A 81 4.18 -0.17 14.50
N LEU A 82 4.44 -1.08 13.55
CA LEU A 82 5.58 -0.96 12.64
C LEU A 82 5.45 0.24 11.69
N SER A 83 4.25 0.49 11.15
CA SER A 83 4.00 1.61 10.22
C SER A 83 4.15 2.99 10.87
N ARG A 84 4.05 3.06 12.21
CA ARG A 84 4.18 4.31 12.99
C ARG A 84 5.52 4.47 13.69
N ARG A 85 6.45 3.53 13.53
CA ARG A 85 7.77 3.62 14.15
C ARG A 85 8.57 4.76 13.48
N PRO A 86 9.28 5.59 14.25
CA PRO A 86 10.26 6.50 13.67
C PRO A 86 11.38 5.73 12.96
N LEU A 87 11.90 6.29 11.88
CA LEU A 87 13.10 5.79 11.21
C LEU A 87 14.25 5.71 12.22
N ALA A 88 15.04 4.63 12.15
CA ALA A 88 16.29 4.56 12.90
C ALA A 88 17.35 5.51 12.29
N GLU A 89 18.39 5.84 13.05
CA GLU A 89 19.44 6.79 12.60
C GLU A 89 20.20 6.33 11.36
N ASP A 90 20.25 5.01 11.14
CA ASP A 90 20.92 4.32 10.03
C ASP A 90 19.95 3.86 8.92
N GLU A 91 18.68 4.22 9.03
CA GLU A 91 17.63 3.77 8.10
C GLU A 91 17.29 4.86 7.09
N GLU A 92 17.54 4.59 5.82
CA GLU A 92 17.19 5.52 4.74
C GLU A 92 15.66 5.57 4.55
N PRO A 93 15.07 6.77 4.37
CA PRO A 93 13.66 6.89 4.06
C PRO A 93 13.32 6.14 2.76
N PHE A 94 12.12 5.59 2.69
CA PHE A 94 11.63 5.07 1.42
C PHE A 94 11.53 6.21 0.39
N ASP A 95 12.21 6.06 -0.74
CA ASP A 95 12.16 7.01 -1.85
C ASP A 95 10.80 6.94 -2.57
N SER A 96 9.81 7.63 -2.01
CA SER A 96 8.48 7.76 -2.57
C SER A 96 8.47 8.59 -3.85
N GLU A 97 9.34 9.60 -3.95
CA GLU A 97 9.41 10.47 -5.12
C GLU A 97 10.01 9.75 -6.33
N GLY A 98 11.10 9.03 -6.15
CA GLY A 98 11.67 8.18 -7.19
C GLY A 98 10.75 7.03 -7.57
N PHE A 99 9.96 6.51 -6.62
CA PHE A 99 8.91 5.54 -6.94
C PHE A 99 7.81 6.14 -7.81
N ASP A 100 7.28 7.31 -7.44
CA ASP A 100 6.25 7.99 -8.22
C ASP A 100 6.75 8.35 -9.62
N LYS A 101 8.04 8.70 -9.78
CA LYS A 101 8.69 8.91 -11.08
C LYS A 101 8.87 7.63 -11.89
N LEU A 102 9.24 6.51 -11.25
CA LEU A 102 9.39 5.22 -11.92
C LEU A 102 8.06 4.70 -12.50
N LEU A 103 6.93 5.08 -11.89
CA LEU A 103 5.61 4.76 -12.44
C LEU A 103 5.20 5.65 -13.62
N ASP A 104 5.96 6.72 -13.91
CA ASP A 104 5.71 7.69 -14.99
C ASP A 104 6.53 7.42 -16.26
N GLU A 105 7.46 6.47 -16.23
CA GLU A 105 8.29 6.02 -17.36
C GLU A 105 7.75 4.74 -18.00
#